data_AF-K8E4Z8-F1
#
_entry.id   AF-K8E4Z8-F1
#
_cell.length_a   1.000
_cell.length_b   1.000
_cell.length_c   1.000
_cell.angle_alpha   90.00
_cell.angle_beta   90.00
_cell.angle_gamma   90.00
#
_symmetry.space_group_name_H-M   'P 1'
#
loop_
_entity.id
_entity.type
_entity.pdbx_description
1 polymer ?
#
loop_
_entity_poly.entity_id
_entity_poly.type
_entity_poly.pdbx_seq_one_letter_code
_entity_poly.pdbx_strand_id
1 'polypeptide(L)' 'MNIIEELTQEVIGKKEYYKLKRIAEIIGNNVLEGNKMARLPYTFNEIEAYADQLEASNILVLVEAGTTRVTLDWGLAN' A
#
# COMPACT_ATOMS: atom_id res chain seq x y z
N MET A 1 -3.93 -6.58 -31.16
CA MET A 1 -3.23 -6.03 -29.99
C MET A 1 -1.80 -5.78 -30.42
N ASN A 2 -1.32 -4.55 -30.30
CA ASN A 2 0.04 -4.17 -30.73
C ASN A 2 1.04 -4.57 -29.62
N ILE A 3 2.25 -5.03 -29.99
CA ILE A 3 3.37 -5.29 -29.07
C ILE A 3 3.60 -4.14 -28.08
N ILE A 4 3.41 -2.88 -28.51
CA ILE A 4 3.53 -1.71 -27.63
C ILE A 4 2.45 -1.70 -26.54
N GLU A 5 1.22 -2.10 -26.86
CA GLU A 5 0.11 -2.16 -25.89
C GLU A 5 0.35 -3.30 -24.88
N GLU A 6 0.84 -4.45 -25.33
CA GLU A 6 1.17 -5.59 -24.45
C GLU A 6 2.29 -5.26 -23.47
N LEU A 7 3.40 -4.68 -23.96
CA LEU A 7 4.51 -4.25 -23.11
C LEU A 7 4.07 -3.17 -22.10
N THR A 8 3.19 -2.26 -22.51
CA THR A 8 2.67 -1.21 -21.62
C THR A 8 1.83 -1.82 -20.50
N GLN A 9 0.95 -2.78 -20.81
CA GLN A 9 0.17 -3.50 -19.81
C GLN A 9 1.06 -4.30 -18.86
N GLU A 10 2.10 -4.96 -19.36
CA GLU A 10 3.03 -5.72 -18.55
C GLU A 10 3.81 -4.83 -17.57
N VAL A 11 4.27 -3.66 -18.01
CA VAL A 11 4.96 -2.69 -17.16
C VAL A 11 4.03 -2.11 -16.10
N ILE A 12 2.78 -1.77 -16.46
CA ILE A 12 1.77 -1.27 -15.51
C ILE A 12 1.47 -2.33 -14.45
N GLY A 13 1.20 -3.58 -14.86
CA GLY A 13 0.90 -4.68 -13.94
C GLY A 13 2.05 -4.97 -12.98
N LYS A 14 3.31 -4.95 -13.47
CA LYS A 14 4.49 -5.09 -12.61
C LYS A 14 4.62 -3.93 -11.62
N LYS A 15 4.35 -2.69 -12.04
CA LYS A 15 4.42 -1.50 -11.17
C LYS A 15 3.44 -1.59 -10.00
N GLU A 16 2.20 -2.02 -10.25
CA GLU A 16 1.20 -2.22 -9.20
C GLU A 16 1.61 -3.35 -8.23
N TYR A 17 2.09 -4.48 -8.75
CA TYR A 17 2.65 -5.55 -7.91
C TYR A 17 3.77 -5.05 -6.98
N TYR A 18 4.69 -4.22 -7.49
CA TYR A 18 5.77 -3.66 -6.67
C TYR A 18 5.29 -2.71 -5.57
N LYS A 19 4.18 -1.98 -5.76
CA LYS A 19 3.61 -1.13 -4.70
C LYS A 19 3.07 -1.97 -3.55
N LEU A 20 2.24 -2.98 -3.83
CA LEU A 20 1.69 -3.83 -2.79
C LEU A 20 2.80 -4.59 -2.04
N LYS A 21 3.78 -5.12 -2.79
CA LYS A 21 4.97 -5.73 -2.19
C LYS A 21 5.69 -4.77 -1.24
N ARG A 22 5.88 -3.51 -1.66
CA ARG A 22 6.56 -2.50 -0.85
C ARG A 22 5.78 -2.11 0.41
N ILE A 23 4.45 -2.04 0.32
CA ILE A 23 3.58 -1.83 1.49
C ILE A 23 3.76 -2.99 2.48
N ALA A 24 3.70 -4.23 2.00
CA ALA A 24 3.92 -5.41 2.83
C ALA A 24 5.32 -5.45 3.48
N GLU A 25 6.38 -5.07 2.76
CA GLU A 25 7.73 -4.95 3.31
C GLU A 25 7.80 -3.91 4.44
N ILE A 26 7.17 -2.74 4.27
CA ILE A 26 7.13 -1.69 5.29
C ILE A 26 6.41 -2.18 6.55
N ILE A 27 5.25 -2.82 6.40
CA ILE A 27 4.51 -3.39 7.53
C ILE A 27 5.37 -4.46 8.21
N GLY A 28 5.91 -5.41 7.45
CA GLY A 28 6.72 -6.52 7.99
C GLY A 28 7.92 -6.03 8.80
N ASN A 29 8.68 -5.05 8.28
CA ASN A 29 9.81 -4.47 9.00
C ASN A 29 9.37 -3.77 10.30
N ASN A 30 8.26 -3.01 10.27
CA ASN A 30 7.76 -2.33 11.46
C ASN A 30 7.24 -3.33 12.50
N VAL A 31 6.58 -4.41 12.08
CA VAL A 31 6.15 -5.50 12.98
C VAL A 31 7.35 -6.17 13.66
N LEU A 32 8.44 -6.43 12.92
CA LEU A 32 9.68 -6.99 13.48
C LEU A 32 10.34 -6.05 14.51
N GLU A 33 10.17 -4.74 14.34
CA GLU A 33 10.62 -3.71 15.28
C GLU A 33 9.65 -3.49 16.46
N GLY A 34 8.49 -4.18 16.47
CA GLY A 34 7.45 -4.01 17.49
C GLY A 34 6.54 -2.80 17.29
N ASN A 35 6.67 -2.11 16.16
CA ASN A 35 5.80 -0.98 15.79
C ASN A 35 4.44 -1.50 15.32
N LYS A 36 3.39 -0.72 15.63
CA LYS A 36 1.99 -1.02 15.26
C LYS A 36 1.45 -0.13 14.15
N MET A 37 2.26 0.82 13.69
CA MET A 37 1.90 1.78 12.67
C MET A 37 3.09 2.04 11.77
N ALA A 38 2.83 2.40 10.51
CA ALA A 38 3.86 2.89 9.61
C ALA A 38 3.34 3.96 8.67
N ARG A 39 4.13 5.01 8.50
CA ARG A 39 3.89 6.02 7.46
C ARG A 39 4.32 5.47 6.12
N LEU A 40 3.44 5.53 5.12
CA LEU A 40 3.78 5.08 3.77
C LEU A 40 4.46 6.20 2.97
N PRO A 41 5.40 5.84 2.09
CA PRO A 41 5.94 6.75 1.08
C PRO A 41 5.00 6.85 -0.13
N TYR A 42 3.69 6.75 0.10
CA TYR A 42 2.64 6.77 -0.93
C TYR A 42 1.50 7.68 -0.51
N THR A 43 0.84 8.27 -1.50
CA THR A 43 -0.38 9.05 -1.30
C THR A 43 -1.62 8.15 -1.28
N PHE A 44 -2.73 8.66 -0.72
CA PHE A 44 -4.01 7.96 -0.69
C PHE A 44 -4.42 7.46 -2.09
N ASN A 45 -4.39 8.35 -3.10
CA ASN A 45 -4.76 8.00 -4.48
C ASN A 45 -3.88 6.89 -5.09
N GLU A 46 -2.62 6.75 -4.64
CA GLU A 46 -1.72 5.71 -5.15
C GLU A 46 -2.00 4.34 -4.55
N ILE A 47 -2.69 4.30 -3.40
CA ILE A 47 -2.96 3.08 -2.66
C ILE A 47 -4.46 2.77 -2.51
N GLU A 48 -5.34 3.64 -3.02
CA GLU A 48 -6.79 3.49 -2.94
C GLU A 48 -7.25 2.12 -3.46
N ALA A 49 -6.65 1.65 -4.56
CA ALA A 49 -6.92 0.33 -5.14
C ALA A 49 -6.57 -0.86 -4.21
N TYR A 50 -5.84 -0.61 -3.12
CA TYR A 50 -5.46 -1.61 -2.11
C TYR A 50 -6.19 -1.42 -0.78
N ALA A 51 -7.02 -0.38 -0.62
CA ALA A 51 -7.68 -0.07 0.64
C ALA A 51 -8.49 -1.27 1.15
N ASP A 52 -9.29 -1.91 0.29
CA ASP A 52 -10.08 -3.09 0.63
C ASP A 52 -9.22 -4.27 1.12
N GLN A 53 -8.06 -4.49 0.50
CA GLN A 53 -7.13 -5.57 0.89
C GLN A 53 -6.47 -5.29 2.24
N LEU A 54 -6.15 -4.02 2.50
CA LEU A 54 -5.59 -3.57 3.77
C LEU A 54 -6.62 -3.69 4.89
N GLU A 55 -7.86 -3.24 4.66
CA GLU A 55 -8.97 -3.38 5.60
C GLU A 55 -9.29 -4.85 5.90
N ALA A 56 -9.34 -5.71 4.87
CA ALA A 56 -9.52 -7.16 5.04
C ALA A 56 -8.40 -7.82 5.85
N SER A 57 -7.22 -7.18 5.91
CA SER A 57 -6.08 -7.61 6.72
C SER A 57 -6.06 -6.97 8.11
N ASN A 58 -7.16 -6.32 8.54
CA ASN A 58 -7.27 -5.54 9.78
C ASN A 58 -6.27 -4.39 9.88
N ILE A 59 -5.92 -3.79 8.74
CA ILE A 59 -5.04 -2.63 8.66
C ILE A 59 -5.90 -1.41 8.31
N LEU A 60 -5.94 -0.44 9.22
CA LEU A 60 -6.57 0.85 8.99
C LEU A 60 -5.68 1.74 8.11
N VAL A 61 -6.30 2.40 7.14
CA VAL A 61 -5.67 3.43 6.32
C VAL A 61 -6.08 4.80 6.87
N LEU A 62 -5.13 5.51 7.47
CA LEU A 62 -5.33 6.86 8.00
C LEU A 62 -4.78 7.89 7.02
N VAL A 63 -5.62 8.82 6.58
CA VAL A 63 -5.22 9.93 5.69
C VAL A 63 -5.12 11.23 6.51
N GLU A 64 -3.95 11.88 6.47
CA GLU A 64 -3.73 13.16 7.15
C GLU A 64 -4.63 14.26 6.56
N ALA A 65 -5.45 14.90 7.40
CA ALA A 65 -6.38 15.95 6.99
C ALA A 65 -5.69 17.10 6.23
N GLY A 66 -6.29 17.54 5.13
CA GLY A 66 -5.72 18.59 4.27
C GLY A 66 -4.51 18.14 3.43
N THR A 67 -4.16 16.86 3.46
CA THR A 67 -3.10 16.28 2.62
C THR A 67 -3.54 14.94 2.03
N THR A 68 -2.67 14.30 1.24
CA THR A 68 -2.88 12.94 0.73
C THR A 68 -1.97 11.91 1.40
N ARG A 69 -1.30 12.26 2.51
CA ARG A 69 -0.33 11.39 3.18
C ARG A 69 -1.03 10.28 3.95
N VAL A 70 -0.46 9.08 3.88
CA VAL A 70 -1.05 7.88 4.48
C VAL A 70 -0.19 7.33 5.62
N THR A 71 -0.87 6.94 6.70
CA THR A 71 -0.35 6.06 7.74
C THR A 71 -1.20 4.79 7.79
N LEU A 72 -0.53 3.64 7.89
CA LEU A 72 -1.18 2.37 8.19
C LEU A 72 -1.13 2.11 9.68
N ASP A 73 -2.24 1.65 10.24
CA ASP A 73 -2.37 1.25 11.65
C ASP A 73 -2.97 -0.17 11.73
N TRP A 74 -2.22 -1.09 12.32
CA TRP A 74 -2.65 -2.47 12.58
C TRP A 74 -2.67 -2.78 14.07
N GLY A 75 -2.61 -1.76 14.93
CA GLY A 75 -2.67 -1.92 16.38
C GLY A 75 -4.04 -2.34 16.92
N LEU A 76 -5.08 -2.30 16.09
CA LEU A 76 -6.43 -2.79 16.40
C LEU A 76 -6.61 -4.29 16.15
N ALA A 77 -5.69 -4.92 15.41
CA ALA A 77 -5.64 -6.38 15.27
C ALA A 77 -5.07 -6.97 16.58
N ASN A 78 -5.89 -7.02 17.63
CA ASN A 78 -5.60 -7.77 18.85
C ASN A 78 -5.79 -9.27 18.62
#